data_AF-A0AAT9LHC3-F1
#
_entry.id   AF-A0AAT9LHC3-F1
#
_cell.length_a   1.000
_cell.length_b   1.000
_cell.length_c   1.000
_cell.angle_alpha   90.00
_cell.angle_beta   90.00
_cell.angle_gamma   90.00
#
_symmetry.space_group_name_H-M   'P 1'
#
loop_
_entity.id
_entity.type
_entity.pdbx_description
1 polymer ?
#
loop_
_entity_poly.entity_id
_entity_poly.type
_entity_poly.pdbx_seq_one_letter_code
_entity_poly.pdbx_strand_id
1 'polypeptide(L)'
;MRITQEQRRQTEERIRTAMAALLAGDLPLGGKCDVRTLARVAQVGRGALYTTYAHLREEFERQRELVEPVGRIEILESQVASLSRRMVRYDSEIAELRHALRRLETHDGLHGQSSAQHDHEADGGAPGPVPAARTPVPPRADQREHCGQGGK
;
A
#
# COMPACT_ATOMS: atom_id res chain seq x y z
N MET A 1 42.20 27.57 -3.93
CA MET A 1 41.33 27.48 -5.13
C MET A 1 40.50 28.75 -5.22
N ARG A 2 40.70 29.60 -6.24
CA ARG A 2 39.86 30.79 -6.48
C ARG A 2 38.66 30.35 -7.32
N ILE A 3 37.46 30.45 -6.76
CA ILE A 3 36.21 30.27 -7.49
C ILE A 3 36.14 31.38 -8.55
N THR A 4 35.84 31.02 -9.80
CA THR A 4 35.69 31.99 -10.88
C THR A 4 34.44 32.84 -10.67
N GLN A 5 34.40 34.06 -11.21
CA GLN A 5 33.20 34.91 -11.13
C GLN A 5 31.96 34.21 -11.68
N GLU A 6 32.11 33.39 -12.74
CA GLU A 6 30.99 32.64 -13.31
C GLU A 6 30.45 31.56 -12.36
N GLN A 7 31.34 30.83 -11.68
CA GLN A 7 30.91 29.84 -10.68
C GLN A 7 30.19 30.49 -9.49
N ARG A 8 30.61 31.70 -9.09
CA ARG A 8 29.88 32.47 -8.07
C ARG A 8 28.48 32.83 -8.55
N ARG A 9 28.37 33.36 -9.77
CA ARG A 9 27.09 33.74 -10.38
C ARG A 9 26.14 32.55 -10.48
N GLN A 10 26.63 31.40 -10.95
CA GLN A 10 25.85 30.16 -11.02
C GLN A 10 25.41 29.66 -9.63
N THR A 11 26.26 29.83 -8.61
CA THR A 11 25.90 29.49 -7.23
C THR A 11 24.81 30.42 -6.69
N GLU A 12 24.92 31.73 -6.93
CA GLU A 12 23.90 32.70 -6.55
C GLU A 12 22.56 32.43 -7.22
N GLU A 13 22.58 32.11 -8.52
CA GLU A 13 21.36 31.78 -9.26
C GLU A 13 20.68 30.53 -8.68
N ARG A 14 21.44 29.48 -8.37
CA ARG A 14 20.91 28.30 -7.68
C ARG A 14 20.32 28.62 -6.31
N ILE A 15 20.97 29.50 -5.54
CA ILE A 15 20.45 29.96 -4.24
C ILE A 15 19.12 30.71 -4.47
N ARG A 16 19.04 31.63 -5.44
CA ARG A 16 17.80 32.36 -5.76
C ARG A 16 16.66 31.45 -6.20
N THR A 17 16.93 30.47 -7.06
CA THR A 17 15.93 29.47 -7.46
C THR A 17 15.43 28.65 -6.26
N ALA A 18 16.34 28.24 -5.37
CA ALA A 18 15.98 27.52 -4.15
C ALA A 18 15.17 28.39 -3.16
N MET A 19 15.48 29.68 -3.04
CA MET A 19 14.70 30.62 -2.23
C MET A 19 13.26 30.71 -2.75
N ALA A 20 13.08 30.90 -4.05
CA ALA A 20 11.76 31.00 -4.67
C ALA A 20 10.94 29.72 -4.46
N ALA A 21 11.54 28.55 -4.64
CA ALA A 21 10.87 27.26 -4.40
C ALA A 21 10.41 27.10 -2.95
N LEU A 22 11.27 27.43 -1.98
CA LEU A 22 10.94 27.31 -0.55
C LEU A 22 9.87 28.31 -0.12
N LEU A 23 9.92 29.55 -0.63
CA LEU A 23 8.90 30.57 -0.34
C LEU A 23 7.54 30.25 -0.99
N ALA A 24 7.55 29.53 -2.13
CA ALA A 24 6.34 29.02 -2.78
C ALA A 24 5.74 27.79 -2.10
N GLY A 25 6.39 27.24 -1.05
CA GLY A 25 5.92 26.05 -0.35
C GLY A 25 6.34 24.71 -0.99
N ASP A 26 7.30 24.71 -1.91
CA ASP A 26 7.96 23.49 -2.37
C ASP A 26 9.02 23.06 -1.34
N LEU A 27 8.56 22.35 -0.29
CA LEU A 27 9.42 21.86 0.77
C LEU A 27 9.83 20.40 0.53
N PRO A 28 11.12 20.06 0.67
CA PRO A 28 11.55 18.67 0.65
C PRO A 28 10.98 17.89 1.84
N LEU A 29 10.80 16.58 1.70
CA LEU A 29 10.26 15.67 2.73
C LEU A 29 10.90 15.92 4.12
N GLY A 30 10.10 16.40 5.08
CA GLY A 30 10.53 16.67 6.45
C GLY A 30 11.36 17.95 6.65
N GLY A 31 11.49 18.80 5.63
CA GLY A 31 12.13 20.12 5.69
C GLY A 31 11.17 21.22 6.13
N LYS A 32 11.70 22.30 6.70
CA LYS A 32 10.96 23.53 7.00
C LYS A 32 11.44 24.66 6.08
N CYS A 33 10.69 25.76 5.98
CA CYS A 33 11.11 26.94 5.23
C CYS A 33 12.19 27.68 6.03
N ASP A 34 13.39 27.13 6.07
CA ASP A 34 14.50 27.58 6.90
C ASP A 34 15.83 27.62 6.14
N VAL A 35 16.79 28.40 6.65
CA VAL A 35 18.11 28.62 6.02
C VAL A 35 18.91 27.31 5.88
N ARG A 36 18.73 26.33 6.77
CA ARG A 36 19.40 25.03 6.67
C ARG A 36 18.80 24.20 5.54
N THR A 37 17.50 24.30 5.31
CA THR A 37 16.84 23.69 4.14
C THR A 37 17.27 24.39 2.85
N LEU A 38 17.37 25.73 2.84
CA LEU A 38 17.91 26.49 1.70
C LEU A 38 19.34 26.04 1.33
N ALA A 39 20.22 25.89 2.31
CA ALA A 39 21.58 25.40 2.10
C ALA A 39 21.60 24.02 1.43
N ARG A 40 20.72 23.12 1.88
CA ARG A 40 20.61 21.76 1.35
C ARG A 40 20.11 21.76 -0.09
N VAL A 41 19.03 22.50 -0.38
CA VAL A 41 18.42 22.56 -1.72
C VAL A 41 19.34 23.25 -2.72
N ALA A 42 19.97 24.36 -2.32
CA ALA A 42 20.96 25.06 -3.16
C ALA A 42 22.28 24.27 -3.30
N GLN A 43 22.47 23.19 -2.52
CA GLN A 43 23.71 22.42 -2.36
C GLN A 43 24.94 23.30 -2.04
N VAL A 44 24.74 24.28 -1.17
CA VAL A 44 25.79 25.19 -0.70
C VAL A 44 26.06 24.92 0.77
N GLY A 45 27.35 24.95 1.17
CA GLY A 45 27.72 24.80 2.57
C GLY A 45 27.12 25.93 3.42
N ARG A 46 26.59 25.61 4.62
CA ARG A 46 26.00 26.62 5.52
C ARG A 46 26.95 27.78 5.81
N GLY A 47 28.24 27.48 6.02
CA GLY A 47 29.26 28.51 6.25
C GLY A 47 29.36 29.53 5.11
N ALA A 48 29.16 29.11 3.85
CA ALA A 48 29.18 30.02 2.71
C ALA A 48 27.95 30.93 2.67
N LEU A 49 26.77 30.45 3.10
CA LEU A 49 25.57 31.29 3.24
C LEU A 49 25.69 32.33 4.35
N TYR A 50 26.41 32.02 5.44
CA TYR A 50 26.65 32.99 6.52
C TYR A 50 27.79 33.96 6.24
N THR A 51 28.62 33.71 5.22
CA THR A 51 29.80 34.53 4.92
C THR A 51 29.72 35.15 3.53
N THR A 52 29.95 34.35 2.49
CA THR A 52 30.06 34.79 1.10
C THR A 52 28.71 35.25 0.52
N TYR A 53 27.61 34.59 0.93
CA TYR A 53 26.27 34.83 0.43
C TYR A 53 25.31 35.34 1.52
N ALA A 54 25.84 36.07 2.51
CA ALA A 54 25.05 36.60 3.63
C ALA A 54 23.87 37.46 3.17
N HIS A 55 24.04 38.22 2.10
CA HIS A 55 22.99 39.05 1.50
C HIS A 55 21.79 38.23 1.01
N LEU A 56 22.02 37.04 0.43
CA LEU A 56 20.92 36.15 -0.02
C LEU A 56 20.21 35.50 1.16
N ARG A 57 20.95 35.14 2.21
CA ARG A 57 20.33 34.65 3.47
C ARG A 57 19.39 35.71 4.06
N GLU A 58 19.84 36.96 4.13
CA GLU A 58 19.03 38.05 4.67
C GLU A 58 17.82 38.36 3.80
N GLU A 59 17.96 38.29 2.47
CA GLU A 59 16.84 38.42 1.54
C GLU A 59 15.79 37.33 1.77
N PHE A 60 16.22 36.07 1.90
CA PHE A 60 15.33 34.96 2.22
C PHE A 60 14.60 35.15 3.55
N GLU A 61 15.31 35.59 4.59
CA GLU A 61 14.73 35.84 5.91
C GLU A 61 13.70 36.96 5.87
N ARG A 62 14.01 38.09 5.21
CA ARG A 62 13.06 39.19 5.01
C ARG A 62 11.82 38.75 4.24
N GLN A 63 12.00 38.02 3.13
CA GLN A 63 10.88 37.51 2.34
C GLN A 63 10.02 36.54 3.15
N ARG A 64 10.64 35.69 3.98
CA ARG A 64 9.92 34.76 4.84
C ARG A 64 9.11 35.47 5.92
N GLU A 65 9.63 36.54 6.51
CA GLU A 65 8.90 37.38 7.48
C GLU A 65 7.70 38.08 6.84
N LEU A 66 7.86 38.60 5.62
CA LEU A 66 6.75 39.22 4.86
C LEU A 66 5.62 38.23 4.53
N VAL A 67 5.95 36.95 4.37
CA VAL A 67 5.00 35.88 4.03
C VAL A 67 4.32 35.30 5.29
N GLU A 68 4.82 35.58 6.50
CA GLU A 68 4.43 34.85 7.71
C GLU A 68 2.95 34.95 8.15
N PRO A 69 2.19 36.06 7.94
CA PRO A 69 0.78 36.07 8.32
C PRO A 69 -0.19 35.55 7.24
N VAL A 70 0.17 35.57 5.95
CA VAL A 70 -0.75 35.20 4.84
C VAL A 70 -0.32 33.93 4.12
N GLY A 71 0.97 33.75 3.83
CA GLY A 71 1.45 32.56 3.12
C GLY A 71 1.67 31.34 4.01
N ARG A 72 1.70 31.48 5.34
CA ARG A 72 1.73 30.31 6.25
C ARG A 72 0.47 29.46 6.11
N ILE A 73 -0.68 30.07 5.85
CA ILE A 73 -1.94 29.35 5.63
C ILE A 73 -1.89 28.61 4.29
N GLU A 74 -1.53 29.28 3.21
CA GLU A 74 -1.44 28.67 1.87
C GLU A 74 -0.39 27.52 1.81
N ILE A 75 0.76 27.71 2.46
CA ILE A 75 1.78 26.66 2.59
C ILE A 75 1.26 25.47 3.41
N LEU A 76 0.46 25.71 4.46
CA LEU A 76 -0.18 24.65 5.23
C LEU A 76 -1.26 23.94 4.39
N GLU A 77 -2.07 24.67 3.63
CA GLU A 77 -3.10 24.10 2.75
C GLU A 77 -2.47 23.23 1.66
N SER A 78 -1.38 23.68 1.04
CA SER A 78 -0.62 22.88 0.07
C SER A 78 -0.06 21.60 0.69
N GLN A 79 0.47 21.67 1.91
CA GLN A 79 0.95 20.50 2.64
C GLN A 79 -0.17 19.53 3.00
N VAL A 80 -1.32 20.04 3.45
CA VAL A 80 -2.51 19.23 3.75
C VAL A 80 -2.98 18.53 2.48
N ALA A 81 -3.12 19.25 1.37
CA ALA A 81 -3.53 18.67 0.08
C ALA A 81 -2.56 17.58 -0.40
N SER A 82 -1.24 17.81 -0.26
CA SER A 82 -0.22 16.82 -0.60
C SER A 82 -0.30 15.57 0.28
N LEU A 83 -0.48 15.75 1.59
CA LEU A 83 -0.61 14.64 2.53
C LEU A 83 -1.90 13.84 2.28
N SER A 84 -3.03 14.51 2.04
CA SER A 84 -4.30 13.86 1.71
C SER A 84 -4.20 13.03 0.43
N ARG A 85 -3.56 13.55 -0.63
CA ARG A 85 -3.32 12.77 -1.86
C ARG A 85 -2.52 11.50 -1.60
N ARG A 86 -1.51 11.58 -0.73
CA ARG A 86 -0.70 10.41 -0.34
C ARG A 86 -1.52 9.41 0.47
N MET A 87 -2.36 9.87 1.40
CA MET A 87 -3.26 9.00 2.16
C MET A 87 -4.20 8.24 1.23
N VAL A 88 -4.86 8.93 0.29
CA VAL A 88 -5.74 8.29 -0.71
C VAL A 88 -4.99 7.22 -1.50
N ARG A 89 -3.75 7.49 -1.90
CA ARG A 89 -2.92 6.50 -2.59
C ARG A 89 -2.64 5.28 -1.71
N TYR A 90 -2.20 5.47 -0.47
CA TYR A 90 -1.94 4.35 0.42
C TYR A 90 -3.20 3.55 0.75
N ASP A 91 -4.34 4.21 0.92
CA ASP A 91 -5.62 3.53 1.14
C ASP A 91 -6.02 2.69 -0.08
N SER A 92 -5.79 3.19 -1.30
CA SER A 92 -6.03 2.41 -2.53
C SER A 92 -5.10 1.19 -2.62
N GLU A 93 -3.83 1.34 -2.29
CA GLU A 93 -2.85 0.25 -2.31
C GLU A 93 -3.18 -0.81 -1.24
N ILE A 94 -3.58 -0.40 -0.04
CA ILE A 94 -4.03 -1.31 1.01
C ILE A 94 -5.30 -2.04 0.57
N ALA A 95 -6.24 -1.37 -0.09
CA ALA A 95 -7.45 -2.00 -0.60
C ALA A 95 -7.12 -3.05 -1.66
N GLU A 96 -6.23 -2.74 -2.61
CA GLU A 96 -5.76 -3.66 -3.63
C GLU A 96 -5.08 -4.89 -3.03
N LEU A 97 -4.17 -4.69 -2.07
CA LEU A 97 -3.50 -5.79 -1.36
C LEU A 97 -4.50 -6.67 -0.59
N ARG A 98 -5.49 -6.08 0.08
CA ARG A 98 -6.58 -6.83 0.75
C ARG A 98 -7.43 -7.61 -0.25
N HIS A 99 -7.68 -7.06 -1.44
CA HIS A 99 -8.38 -7.79 -2.50
C HIS A 99 -7.54 -8.95 -3.03
N ALA A 100 -6.25 -8.74 -3.29
CA ALA A 100 -5.34 -9.79 -3.72
C ALA A 100 -5.25 -10.93 -2.69
N LEU A 101 -5.12 -10.60 -1.39
CA LEU A 101 -5.09 -11.58 -0.31
C LEU A 101 -6.35 -12.44 -0.29
N ARG A 102 -7.54 -11.81 -0.33
CA ARG A 102 -8.82 -12.54 -0.38
C ARG A 102 -8.95 -13.45 -1.59
N ARG A 103 -8.43 -13.04 -2.76
CA ARG A 103 -8.43 -13.90 -3.96
C ARG A 103 -7.52 -15.12 -3.78
N LEU A 104 -6.38 -14.96 -3.13
CA LEU A 104 -5.48 -16.09 -2.83
C LEU A 104 -6.12 -17.04 -1.81
N GLU A 105 -6.69 -16.50 -0.73
CA GLU A 105 -7.39 -17.31 0.28
C GLU A 105 -8.56 -18.10 -0.32
N THR A 106 -9.34 -17.50 -1.22
CA THR A 106 -10.43 -18.19 -1.92
C THR A 106 -9.91 -19.22 -2.91
N HIS A 107 -8.82 -18.95 -3.62
CA HIS A 107 -8.17 -19.90 -4.53
C HIS A 107 -7.65 -21.13 -3.77
N ASP A 108 -6.99 -20.93 -2.62
CA ASP A 108 -6.45 -22.01 -1.79
C ASP A 108 -7.59 -22.83 -1.14
N GLY A 109 -8.67 -22.16 -0.73
CA GLY A 109 -9.87 -22.83 -0.22
C GLY A 109 -10.60 -23.66 -1.28
N LEU A 110 -10.61 -23.24 -2.54
CA LEU A 110 -11.15 -24.01 -3.67
C LEU A 110 -10.25 -25.21 -4.01
N HIS A 111 -8.92 -25.06 -3.97
CA HIS A 111 -7.98 -26.17 -4.17
C HIS A 111 -8.11 -27.23 -3.07
N GLY A 112 -8.27 -26.82 -1.80
CA GLY A 112 -8.49 -27.75 -0.70
C GLY A 112 -9.78 -28.57 -0.83
N GLN A 113 -10.86 -27.94 -1.32
CA GLN A 113 -12.13 -28.63 -1.59
C GLN A 113 -12.04 -29.59 -2.78
N SER A 114 -11.32 -29.21 -3.85
CA SER A 114 -11.10 -30.09 -5.01
C SER A 114 -10.25 -31.31 -4.66
N SER A 115 -9.18 -31.15 -3.87
CA SER A 115 -8.37 -32.28 -3.41
C SER A 115 -9.16 -33.23 -2.51
N ALA A 116 -10.05 -32.70 -1.66
CA ALA A 116 -10.95 -33.52 -0.83
C ALA A 116 -12.01 -34.28 -1.66
N GLN A 117 -12.36 -33.81 -2.87
CA GLN A 117 -13.23 -34.55 -3.79
C GLN A 117 -12.50 -35.71 -4.49
N HIS A 118 -11.20 -35.59 -4.78
CA HIS A 118 -10.41 -36.65 -5.39
C HIS A 118 -10.15 -37.85 -4.46
N ASP A 119 -10.30 -37.69 -3.15
CA ASP A 119 -10.16 -38.79 -2.17
C ASP A 119 -11.42 -39.67 -2.05
N HIS A 120 -12.49 -39.41 -2.81
CA HIS A 120 -13.72 -40.24 -2.84
C HIS A 120 -13.91 -41.06 -4.13
N GLU A 121 -13.03 -40.93 -5.13
CA GLU A 121 -13.07 -41.68 -6.40
C GLU A 121 -11.86 -42.61 -6.59
N ALA A 122 -11.30 -43.15 -5.51
CA ALA A 122 -10.23 -44.16 -5.54
C ALA A 122 -10.57 -45.47 -4.81
N ASP A 123 -11.86 -45.80 -4.65
CA ASP A 123 -12.33 -47.13 -4.20
C ASP A 123 -13.29 -47.76 -5.22
N GLY A 124 -12.87 -47.84 -6.47
CA GLY A 124 -13.72 -48.32 -7.56
C GLY A 124 -12.95 -48.85 -8.77
N GLY A 125 -12.28 -50.01 -8.62
CA GLY A 125 -12.08 -50.90 -9.77
C GLY A 125 -10.69 -51.54 -9.92
N ALA A 126 -10.58 -52.80 -9.51
CA ALA A 126 -9.81 -53.81 -10.23
C ALA A 126 -10.62 -55.14 -10.25
N PRO A 127 -10.79 -55.81 -11.40
CA PRO A 127 -11.65 -56.99 -11.52
C PRO A 127 -10.90 -58.35 -11.47
N GLY A 128 -11.52 -59.34 -10.84
CA GLY A 128 -11.38 -60.78 -11.17
C GLY A 128 -11.10 -61.73 -9.99
N PRO A 129 -11.39 -63.06 -10.08
CA PRO A 129 -12.34 -63.76 -10.95
C PRO A 129 -13.33 -64.68 -10.19
N VAL A 130 -14.53 -64.83 -10.79
CA VAL A 130 -15.60 -65.85 -10.67
C VAL A 130 -15.62 -66.85 -9.49
N PRO A 131 -16.71 -66.91 -8.70
CA PRO A 131 -17.04 -68.08 -7.87
C PRO A 131 -17.92 -69.09 -8.65
N ALA A 132 -17.51 -70.35 -8.65
CA ALA A 132 -18.27 -71.47 -9.20
C ALA A 132 -19.11 -72.18 -8.13
N ALA A 133 -20.26 -72.72 -8.58
CA ALA A 133 -21.21 -73.65 -7.93
C ALA A 133 -22.23 -72.99 -6.95
N ARG A 134 -23.48 -72.77 -7.39
CA ARG A 134 -24.64 -73.70 -7.44
C ARG A 134 -25.01 -74.22 -6.03
N THR A 135 -26.18 -73.96 -5.47
CA THR A 135 -27.53 -74.32 -5.96
C THR A 135 -28.65 -73.45 -5.35
N PRO A 136 -29.88 -73.50 -5.90
CA PRO A 136 -30.90 -72.46 -5.71
C PRO A 136 -32.20 -72.92 -5.00
N VAL A 137 -33.07 -71.93 -4.70
CA VAL A 137 -34.56 -71.99 -4.54
C VAL A 137 -35.11 -72.29 -3.12
N PRO A 138 -36.32 -71.79 -2.71
CA PRO A 138 -37.19 -70.70 -3.20
C PRO A 138 -37.54 -69.62 -2.14
N PRO A 139 -38.26 -68.55 -2.55
CA PRO A 139 -38.74 -67.47 -1.68
C PRO A 139 -40.24 -67.59 -1.29
N ARG A 140 -40.69 -66.60 -0.49
CA ARG A 140 -42.06 -66.09 -0.27
C ARG A 140 -42.91 -66.85 0.78
N ALA A 141 -43.80 -66.22 1.55
CA ALA A 141 -44.41 -64.89 1.57
C ALA A 141 -45.05 -64.66 2.96
N ASP A 142 -45.51 -63.41 3.19
CA ASP A 142 -46.68 -63.05 4.01
C ASP A 142 -46.51 -63.11 5.55
N GLN A 143 -47.03 -62.20 6.39
CA GLN A 143 -48.12 -61.24 6.23
C GLN A 143 -48.11 -60.26 7.43
N ARG A 144 -48.31 -58.97 7.14
CA ARG A 144 -49.14 -57.96 7.85
C ARG A 144 -49.07 -57.76 9.38
N GLU A 145 -48.83 -56.49 9.69
CA GLU A 145 -49.43 -55.65 10.73
C GLU A 145 -50.82 -56.08 11.24
N HIS A 146 -51.03 -56.10 12.56
CA HIS A 146 -52.18 -55.40 13.18
C HIS A 146 -52.05 -55.24 14.71
N CYS A 147 -52.27 -54.01 15.17
CA CYS A 147 -52.65 -53.65 16.53
C CYS A 147 -54.03 -54.23 16.90
N GLY A 148 -54.31 -54.34 18.21
CA GLY A 148 -55.66 -54.06 18.72
C GLY A 148 -56.26 -55.03 19.76
N GLN A 149 -56.19 -54.60 21.02
CA GLN A 149 -57.20 -54.64 22.09
C GLN A 149 -58.55 -55.40 21.96
N GLY A 150 -58.93 -56.02 23.08
CA GLY A 150 -60.30 -56.40 23.50
C GLY A 150 -60.25 -57.73 24.28
N GLY A 151 -60.62 -57.87 25.55
CA GLY A 151 -61.63 -57.19 26.36
C GLY A 151 -62.71 -58.21 26.73
N LYS A 152 -62.58 -58.85 27.90
CA LYS A 152 -63.65 -59.35 28.79
C LYS A 152 -63.07 -59.62 30.18
#